data_AF-A0A350DDF5-F1
#
_entry.id   AF-A0A350DDF5-F1
#
_cell.length_a   1.000
_cell.length_b   1.000
_cell.length_c   1.000
_cell.angle_alpha   90.00
_cell.angle_beta   90.00
_cell.angle_gamma   90.00
#
_symmetry.space_group_name_H-M   'P 1'
#
loop_
_entity.id
_entity.type
_entity.pdbx_description
1 polymer ?
#
loop_
_entity_poly.entity_id
_entity_poly.type
_entity_poly.pdbx_seq_one_letter_code
_entity_poly.pdbx_strand_id
1 'polypeptide(L)'
;QALVATGSPFAPVVYNGRTYPIAQCNNAYIFPGIGLGVIAANANRVTDEMLMSASRALAREAPLVKEGKGALLPPLSRIRDISKSIAFEVAAQAQQNGVALKTSGTALRERIEKACWSPEYRFYRRRAF
;
A
#
# COMPACT_ATOMS: atom_id res chain seq x y z
N GLN A 1 -10.52 26.24 8.71
CA GLN A 1 -9.97 24.90 9.07
C GLN A 1 -8.98 24.50 7.99
N ALA A 2 -7.96 23.72 8.33
CA ALA A 2 -6.96 23.22 7.37
C ALA A 2 -6.74 21.72 7.58
N LEU A 3 -6.50 20.98 6.49
CA LEU A 3 -6.03 19.61 6.51
C LEU A 3 -4.53 19.63 6.21
N VAL A 4 -3.71 19.09 7.12
CA VAL A 4 -2.25 19.21 7.05
C VAL A 4 -1.60 17.83 6.97
N ALA A 5 -0.79 17.65 5.94
CA ALA A 5 0.17 16.56 5.80
C ALA A 5 1.48 17.11 5.22
N THR A 6 2.60 16.47 5.55
CA THR A 6 3.95 16.95 5.18
C THR A 6 4.78 15.79 4.63
N GLY A 7 5.75 16.06 3.76
CA GLY A 7 6.61 14.99 3.22
C GLY A 7 7.61 14.42 4.23
N SER A 8 8.12 15.29 5.11
CA SER A 8 9.03 14.94 6.20
C SER A 8 8.27 14.78 7.52
N PRO A 9 8.76 14.00 8.49
CA PRO A 9 8.11 13.91 9.79
C PRO A 9 8.19 15.23 10.56
N PHE A 10 7.09 15.64 11.17
CA PHE A 10 7.01 16.79 12.07
C PHE A 10 6.40 16.38 13.41
N ALA A 11 6.81 17.04 14.49
CA ALA A 11 6.20 16.85 15.80
C ALA A 11 4.71 17.28 15.79
N PRO A 12 3.86 16.70 16.65
CA PRO A 12 2.48 17.18 16.82
C PRO A 12 2.44 18.66 17.20
N VAL A 13 1.44 19.38 16.68
CA VAL A 13 1.25 20.81 16.94
C VAL A 13 0.16 21.01 18.00
N VAL A 14 0.43 21.83 19.02
CA VAL A 14 -0.59 22.23 19.99
C VAL A 14 -1.21 23.55 19.54
N TYR A 15 -2.52 23.56 19.34
CA TYR A 15 -3.28 24.75 18.97
C TYR A 15 -4.58 24.80 19.76
N ASN A 16 -4.87 25.93 20.41
CA ASN A 16 -6.04 26.12 21.28
C ASN A 16 -6.26 24.98 22.29
N GLY A 17 -5.18 24.52 22.94
CA GLY A 17 -5.23 23.46 23.95
C GLY A 17 -5.47 22.04 23.39
N ARG A 18 -5.49 21.86 22.07
CA ARG A 18 -5.61 20.56 21.42
C ARG A 18 -4.33 20.20 20.68
N THR A 19 -3.93 18.92 20.78
CA THR A 19 -2.78 18.38 20.07
C THR A 19 -3.23 17.78 18.73
N TYR A 20 -2.58 18.21 17.65
CA TYR A 20 -2.84 17.77 16.29
C TYR A 20 -1.64 16.97 15.76
N PRO A 21 -1.80 15.67 15.46
CA PRO A 21 -0.75 14.89 14.80
C PRO A 21 -0.59 15.35 13.34
N ILE A 22 0.64 15.55 12.90
CA ILE A 22 0.96 15.88 11.51
C ILE A 22 1.22 14.60 10.73
N ALA A 23 0.36 14.30 9.76
CA ALA A 23 0.53 13.11 8.93
C ALA A 23 1.74 13.26 7.99
N GLN A 24 2.54 12.20 7.86
CA GLN A 24 3.63 12.16 6.89
C GLN A 24 3.11 11.59 5.56
N CYS A 25 2.98 12.44 4.54
CA CYS A 25 2.65 12.05 3.18
C CYS A 25 3.92 11.61 2.44
N ASN A 26 4.24 10.32 2.56
CA ASN A 26 5.45 9.73 2.00
C ASN A 26 5.11 8.67 0.95
N ASN A 27 5.87 8.62 -0.14
CA ASN A 27 5.71 7.61 -1.19
C ASN A 27 5.95 6.18 -0.70
N ALA A 28 6.53 6.00 0.49
CA ALA A 28 6.63 4.72 1.19
C ALA A 28 5.26 4.02 1.36
N TYR A 29 4.14 4.76 1.36
CA TYR A 29 2.79 4.17 1.36
C TYR A 29 2.39 3.53 0.03
N ILE A 30 2.94 3.99 -1.09
CA ILE A 30 2.42 3.70 -2.42
C ILE A 30 3.33 2.75 -3.19
N PHE A 31 4.64 3.04 -3.25
CA PHE A 31 5.56 2.29 -4.11
C PHE A 31 5.64 0.79 -3.82
N PRO A 32 5.69 0.32 -2.55
CA PRO A 32 5.72 -1.11 -2.27
C PRO A 32 4.46 -1.82 -2.75
N GLY A 33 3.28 -1.21 -2.57
CA GLY A 33 2.01 -1.78 -3.02
C GLY A 33 1.90 -1.83 -4.55
N ILE A 34 2.32 -0.77 -5.25
CA ILE A 34 2.34 -0.77 -6.73
C ILE A 34 3.26 -1.87 -7.26
N GLY A 35 4.51 -1.91 -6.78
CA GLY A 35 5.49 -2.89 -7.24
C GLY A 35 5.02 -4.33 -7.01
N LEU A 36 4.48 -4.61 -5.82
CA LEU A 36 3.92 -5.91 -5.48
C LEU A 36 2.72 -6.27 -6.37
N GLY A 37 1.83 -5.32 -6.66
CA GLY A 37 0.68 -5.53 -7.55
C GLY A 37 1.09 -5.84 -8.99
N VAL A 38 2.08 -5.11 -9.52
CA VAL A 38 2.66 -5.34 -10.85
C VAL A 38 3.25 -6.76 -10.95
N ILE A 39 4.03 -7.17 -9.95
CA ILE A 39 4.65 -8.51 -9.88
C ILE A 39 3.57 -9.59 -9.79
N ALA A 40 2.60 -9.45 -8.88
CA ALA A 40 1.56 -10.45 -8.65
C ALA A 40 0.62 -10.61 -9.85
N ALA A 41 0.32 -9.52 -10.57
CA ALA A 41 -0.49 -9.55 -11.78
C ALA A 41 0.29 -10.03 -13.02
N ASN A 42 1.63 -10.02 -12.97
CA ASN A 42 2.50 -10.13 -14.12
C ASN A 42 2.15 -9.07 -15.20
N ALA A 43 2.00 -7.82 -14.76
CA ALA A 43 1.63 -6.72 -15.64
C ALA A 43 2.82 -6.27 -16.50
N ASN A 44 2.59 -6.00 -17.79
CA ASN A 44 3.65 -5.63 -18.74
C ASN A 44 3.99 -4.12 -18.76
N ARG A 45 3.13 -3.28 -18.19
CA ARG A 45 3.34 -1.83 -18.01
C ARG A 45 2.50 -1.32 -16.85
N VAL A 46 2.90 -0.19 -16.29
CA VAL A 46 2.09 0.57 -15.33
C VAL A 46 1.24 1.59 -16.10
N THR A 47 -0.02 1.74 -15.72
CA THR A 47 -0.96 2.74 -16.28
C THR A 47 -1.29 3.80 -15.24
N ASP A 48 -1.79 4.96 -15.69
CA ASP A 48 -2.23 6.03 -14.79
C ASP A 48 -3.39 5.57 -13.92
N GLU A 49 -4.28 4.73 -14.44
CA GLU A 49 -5.38 4.15 -13.67
C GLU A 49 -4.87 3.25 -12.54
N MET A 50 -3.76 2.52 -12.73
CA MET A 50 -3.13 1.75 -11.65
C MET A 50 -2.61 2.66 -10.53
N LEU A 51 -2.00 3.79 -10.88
CA LEU A 51 -1.54 4.80 -9.90
C LEU A 51 -2.72 5.43 -9.14
N MET A 52 -3.81 5.72 -9.86
CA MET A 52 -5.05 6.22 -9.27
C MET A 52 -5.70 5.19 -8.36
N SER A 53 -5.70 3.91 -8.75
CA SER A 53 -6.21 2.80 -7.94
C SER A 53 -5.44 2.67 -6.63
N ALA A 54 -4.10 2.75 -6.69
CA ALA A 54 -3.25 2.76 -5.49
C ALA A 54 -3.57 3.92 -4.54
N SER A 55 -3.73 5.13 -5.09
CA SER A 55 -4.06 6.33 -4.31
C SER A 55 -5.43 6.21 -3.63
N ARG A 56 -6.43 5.68 -4.33
CA ARG A 56 -7.78 5.42 -3.78
C ARG A 56 -7.75 4.33 -2.71
N ALA A 57 -6.97 3.28 -2.90
CA ALA A 57 -6.81 2.21 -1.93
C ALA A 57 -6.19 2.73 -0.62
N LEU A 58 -5.15 3.58 -0.69
CA LEU A 58 -4.58 4.24 0.47
C LEU A 58 -5.59 5.17 1.16
N ALA A 59 -6.32 5.99 0.38
CA ALA A 59 -7.32 6.91 0.92
C ALA A 59 -8.42 6.18 1.72
N ARG A 60 -8.85 4.99 1.27
CA ARG A 60 -9.80 4.16 2.02
C ARG A 60 -9.27 3.66 3.36
N GLU A 61 -7.96 3.57 3.52
CA GLU A 61 -7.32 3.17 4.79
C GLU A 61 -7.12 4.33 5.78
N ALA A 62 -7.39 5.57 5.38
CA ALA A 62 -7.23 6.74 6.25
C ALA A 62 -8.20 6.68 7.46
N PRO A 63 -7.72 6.90 8.70
CA PRO A 63 -8.57 6.95 9.89
C PRO A 63 -9.72 7.97 9.74
N LEU A 64 -9.42 9.15 9.19
CA LEU A 64 -10.44 10.17 8.92
C LEU A 64 -11.59 9.65 8.06
N VAL A 65 -11.30 8.79 7.07
CA VAL A 65 -12.30 8.20 6.18
C VAL A 65 -13.06 7.07 6.86
N LYS A 66 -12.38 6.23 7.67
CA LYS A 66 -13.00 5.07 8.34
C LYS A 66 -13.82 5.46 9.57
N GLU A 67 -13.38 6.46 10.33
CA GLU A 67 -13.90 6.79 11.67
C GLU A 67 -14.55 8.18 11.73
N GLY A 68 -14.48 8.96 10.64
CA GLY A 68 -14.95 10.36 10.60
C GLY A 68 -14.06 11.34 11.38
N LYS A 69 -12.97 10.85 12.00
CA LYS A 69 -12.01 11.61 12.80
C LYS A 69 -10.62 10.98 12.70
N GLY A 70 -9.59 11.72 13.09
CA GLY A 70 -8.22 11.22 13.14
C GLY A 70 -7.35 11.70 11.98
N ALA A 71 -6.24 10.99 11.76
CA ALA A 71 -5.21 11.40 10.81
C ALA A 71 -5.64 11.20 9.34
N LEU A 72 -5.00 11.95 8.44
CA LEU A 72 -5.19 11.86 6.99
C LEU A 72 -4.61 10.58 6.38
N LEU A 73 -3.65 9.95 7.05
CA LEU A 73 -3.00 8.74 6.61
C LEU A 73 -2.99 7.70 7.75
N PRO A 74 -3.07 6.40 7.42
CA PRO A 74 -2.95 5.35 8.41
C PRO A 74 -1.56 5.32 9.04
N PRO A 75 -1.38 4.67 10.20
CA PRO A 75 -0.06 4.56 10.84
C PRO A 75 0.89 3.67 10.00
N LEU A 76 2.18 4.05 9.95
CA LEU A 76 3.24 3.29 9.27
C LEU A 76 3.41 1.86 9.81
N SER A 77 3.02 1.57 11.05
CA SER A 77 3.04 0.20 11.58
C SER A 77 2.18 -0.78 10.77
N ARG A 78 1.17 -0.28 10.04
CA ARG A 78 0.28 -1.08 9.18
C ARG A 78 0.74 -1.12 7.71
N ILE A 79 1.92 -0.61 7.39
CA ILE A 79 2.38 -0.42 6.00
C ILE A 79 2.39 -1.72 5.18
N ARG A 80 2.68 -2.87 5.81
CA ARG A 80 2.68 -4.17 5.12
C ARG A 80 1.27 -4.56 4.64
N ASP A 81 0.27 -4.43 5.51
CA ASP A 81 -1.12 -4.77 5.16
C ASP A 81 -1.69 -3.77 4.16
N ILE A 82 -1.37 -2.48 4.32
CA ILE A 82 -1.75 -1.43 3.38
C ILE A 82 -1.14 -1.70 2.01
N SER A 83 0.14 -2.10 1.96
CA SER A 83 0.82 -2.44 0.70
C SER A 83 0.16 -3.62 -0.01
N LYS A 84 -0.28 -4.65 0.73
CA LYS A 84 -1.03 -5.78 0.16
C LYS A 84 -2.40 -5.37 -0.38
N SER A 85 -3.10 -4.51 0.35
CA SER A 85 -4.39 -3.95 -0.09
C SER A 85 -4.24 -3.14 -1.38
N ILE A 86 -3.25 -2.24 -1.43
CA ILE A 86 -2.89 -1.49 -2.63
C ILE A 86 -2.50 -2.43 -3.77
N ALA A 87 -1.68 -3.44 -3.51
CA ALA A 87 -1.24 -4.40 -4.52
C ALA A 87 -2.41 -5.15 -5.16
N PHE A 88 -3.42 -5.52 -4.37
CA PHE A 88 -4.63 -6.17 -4.88
C PHE A 88 -5.39 -5.25 -5.85
N GLU A 89 -5.60 -4.00 -5.46
CA GLU A 89 -6.33 -3.01 -6.26
C GLU A 89 -5.57 -2.62 -7.53
N VAL A 90 -4.23 -2.54 -7.45
CA VAL A 90 -3.34 -2.31 -8.60
C VAL A 90 -3.37 -3.50 -9.55
N ALA A 91 -3.28 -4.72 -9.03
CA ALA A 91 -3.32 -5.94 -9.83
C ALA A 91 -4.68 -6.13 -10.54
N ALA A 92 -5.77 -5.86 -9.83
CA ALA A 92 -7.11 -5.88 -10.42
C ALA A 92 -7.25 -4.82 -11.52
N GLN A 93 -6.73 -3.61 -11.29
CA GLN A 93 -6.76 -2.54 -12.27
C GLN A 93 -5.90 -2.87 -13.51
N ALA A 94 -4.74 -3.50 -13.33
CA ALA A 94 -3.91 -3.98 -14.44
C ALA A 94 -4.67 -4.97 -15.36
N GLN A 95 -5.45 -5.89 -14.78
CA GLN A 95 -6.29 -6.81 -15.54
C GLN A 95 -7.44 -6.09 -16.27
N GLN A 96 -8.02 -5.05 -15.66
CA GLN A 96 -9.05 -4.23 -16.28
C GLN A 96 -8.50 -3.41 -17.45
N ASN A 97 -7.28 -2.87 -17.34
CA ASN A 97 -6.63 -2.12 -18.41
C ASN A 97 -6.05 -3.03 -19.52
N GLY A 98 -6.16 -4.36 -19.39
CA GLY A 98 -5.64 -5.29 -20.39
C GLY A 98 -4.11 -5.41 -20.43
N VAL A 99 -3.42 -4.92 -19.40
CA VAL A 99 -1.95 -4.99 -19.27
C VAL A 99 -1.48 -6.20 -18.45
N ALA A 100 -2.43 -7.00 -17.96
CA ALA A 100 -2.22 -8.28 -17.28
C ALA A 100 -3.33 -9.27 -17.66
N LEU A 101 -3.04 -10.57 -17.62
CA LEU A 101 -4.04 -11.62 -17.87
C LEU A 101 -5.08 -11.65 -16.74
N LYS A 102 -6.37 -11.79 -17.10
CA LYS A 102 -7.47 -11.91 -16.13
C LYS A 102 -7.34 -13.19 -15.31
N THR A 103 -7.52 -13.07 -14.00
CA THR A 103 -7.59 -14.19 -13.05
C THR A 103 -8.66 -13.92 -12.00
N SER A 104 -8.96 -14.90 -11.14
CA SER A 104 -9.83 -14.63 -9.99
C SER A 104 -9.15 -13.71 -8.98
N GLY A 105 -9.96 -13.00 -8.19
CA GLY A 105 -9.46 -12.21 -7.06
C GLY A 105 -8.83 -13.07 -5.95
N THR A 106 -9.19 -14.34 -5.85
CA THR A 106 -8.53 -15.29 -4.92
C THR A 106 -7.11 -15.58 -5.38
N ALA A 107 -6.92 -15.88 -6.67
CA ALA A 107 -5.60 -16.12 -7.26
C ALA A 107 -4.68 -14.89 -7.13
N LEU A 108 -5.21 -13.67 -7.29
CA LEU A 108 -4.43 -12.46 -7.07
C LEU A 108 -3.95 -12.33 -5.63
N ARG A 109 -4.82 -12.57 -4.64
CA ARG A 109 -4.43 -12.53 -3.22
C ARG A 109 -3.35 -13.57 -2.89
N GLU A 110 -3.51 -14.79 -3.38
CA GLU A 110 -2.50 -15.85 -3.20
C GLU A 110 -1.14 -15.47 -3.81
N ARG A 111 -1.13 -14.89 -5.01
CA ARG A 111 0.10 -14.42 -5.65
C ARG A 111 0.76 -13.27 -4.88
N ILE A 112 -0.03 -12.34 -4.35
CA ILE A 112 0.45 -11.23 -3.51
C ILE A 112 1.10 -11.79 -2.24
N GLU A 113 0.44 -12.71 -1.54
CA GLU A 113 0.98 -13.34 -0.35
C GLU A 113 2.28 -14.10 -0.65
N LYS A 114 2.30 -14.89 -1.74
CA LYS A 114 3.49 -15.65 -2.16
C LYS A 114 4.67 -14.75 -2.56
N ALA A 115 4.39 -13.56 -3.10
CA ALA A 115 5.41 -12.60 -3.48
C ALA A 115 5.97 -11.80 -2.28
N CYS A 116 5.29 -11.81 -1.13
CA CYS A 116 5.79 -11.18 0.08
C CYS A 116 6.93 -12.00 0.71
N TRP A 117 8.06 -11.33 0.98
CA TRP A 117 9.14 -11.91 1.76
C TRP A 117 8.85 -11.83 3.27
N SER A 118 9.24 -12.89 3.98
CA SER A 118 9.20 -12.99 5.44
C SER A 118 10.62 -13.01 6.02
N PRO A 119 10.90 -12.26 7.10
CA PRO A 119 12.21 -12.19 7.76
C PRO A 119 12.49 -13.43 8.61
N GLU A 120 12.49 -14.60 7.98
CA GLU A 120 12.72 -15.89 8.63
C GLU A 120 13.92 -16.59 8.00
N TYR A 121 14.75 -17.21 8.84
CA TYR A 121 15.84 -18.04 8.35
C TYR A 121 15.28 -19.24 7.59
N ARG A 122 15.80 -19.46 6.39
CA ARG A 122 15.44 -20.65 5.59
C ARG A 122 16.36 -21.80 5.96
N PHE A 123 15.78 -22.99 6.06
CA PHE A 123 16.55 -24.22 6.15
C PHE A 123 17.34 -24.44 4.86
N TYR A 124 18.67 -24.45 4.97
CA TYR A 124 19.56 -24.78 3.85
C TYR A 124 20.00 -26.24 3.96
N ARG A 125 19.80 -27.02 2.91
CA ARG A 125 20.37 -28.37 2.78
C ARG A 125 21.60 -28.30 1.90
N ARG A 126 22.78 -28.47 2.51
CA ARG A 126 24.04 -28.59 1.77
C ARG A 126 24.00 -29.85 0.92
N ARG A 127 24.19 -29.74 -0.40
CA ARG A 127 24.54 -30.86 -1.26
C ARG A 127 26.05 -30.88 -1.44
N ALA A 128 26.71 -31.97 -1.05
CA ALA A 128 28.06 -32.26 -1.50
C ALA A 128 27.95 -32.71 -2.97
N PHE A 129 28.88 -32.23 -3.80
CA PHE A 129 29.02 -32.64 -5.20
C PHE A 129 29.35 -34.13 -5.30
#